data_AF-X0YNQ5-F1
#
_entry.id   AF-X0YNQ5-F1
#
_cell.length_a   1.000
_cell.length_b   1.000
_cell.length_c   1.000
_cell.angle_alpha   90.00
_cell.angle_beta   90.00
_cell.angle_gamma   90.00
#
_symmetry.space_group_name_H-M   'P 1'
#
loop_
_entity.id
_entity.type
_entity.pdbx_description
1 polymer ?
#
loop_
_entity_poly.entity_id
_entity_poly.type
_entity_poly.pdbx_seq_one_letter_code
_entity_poly.pdbx_strand_id
1 'polypeptide(L)'
;ELVIGHHPHVIQKAEIYNGQYIFYSLGNFIFDQMWSQETREGLVSKFHFTKDGLNKIEFLPVIIYDYAQPKAADDQSAERMLSILDLDLNQQTVFIWNQESEIFEAKTRGVIYHQSDNKTYAIKKTETADLNNDSIEEKYSLESGRLIITQNADTLWGSPTDWWIDDFVLADSTGDGLVNINLAVWKSGNFGDSMPFWIDENDLSIRNHFFVFKFEIDEVRPVWQSSNLSAPNCEFTFGDIN
;
A
#
# COMPACT_ATOMS: atom_id res chain seq x y z
N GLU A 1 -3.41 -14.70 16.56
CA GLU A 1 -3.66 -13.30 16.13
C GLU A 1 -5.02 -13.13 15.46
N LEU A 2 -5.49 -14.14 14.72
CA LEU A 2 -6.75 -14.07 13.99
C LEU A 2 -7.43 -15.45 13.96
N VAL A 3 -8.74 -15.46 14.19
CA VAL A 3 -9.64 -16.60 13.94
C VAL A 3 -10.75 -16.12 13.01
N ILE A 4 -11.01 -16.87 11.94
CA ILE A 4 -12.12 -16.61 11.02
C ILE A 4 -13.02 -17.84 11.03
N GLY A 5 -14.19 -17.68 11.65
CA GLY A 5 -15.31 -18.59 11.56
C GLY A 5 -16.07 -18.44 10.26
N HIS A 6 -16.69 -19.52 9.83
CA HIS A 6 -17.54 -19.57 8.66
C HIS A 6 -18.64 -20.61 8.88
N HIS A 7 -19.63 -20.66 7.97
CA HIS A 7 -20.84 -21.49 7.95
C HIS A 7 -22.17 -20.72 8.12
N PRO A 8 -22.28 -19.70 9.00
CA PRO A 8 -23.45 -18.83 8.98
C PRO A 8 -23.52 -18.05 7.66
N HIS A 9 -24.67 -18.11 6.97
CA HIS A 9 -24.90 -17.40 5.70
C HIS A 9 -25.06 -15.88 5.84
N VAL A 10 -24.79 -15.33 7.02
CA VAL A 10 -24.96 -13.90 7.34
C VAL A 10 -23.71 -13.38 8.04
N ILE A 11 -23.49 -12.07 7.97
CA ILE A 11 -22.46 -11.38 8.75
C ILE A 11 -22.80 -11.54 10.24
N GLN A 12 -21.80 -11.87 11.04
CA GLN A 12 -21.93 -11.90 12.49
C GLN A 12 -20.96 -10.92 13.15
N LYS A 13 -21.18 -10.71 14.45
CA LYS A 13 -20.28 -9.93 15.29
C LYS A 13 -18.85 -10.45 15.21
N ALA A 14 -17.92 -9.57 15.50
CA ALA A 14 -16.54 -9.93 15.79
C ALA A 14 -16.23 -9.64 17.26
N GLU A 15 -15.19 -10.26 17.78
CA GLU A 15 -14.70 -9.99 19.13
C GLU A 15 -13.18 -9.91 19.17
N ILE A 16 -12.67 -9.22 20.18
CA ILE A 16 -11.25 -9.21 20.53
C ILE A 16 -11.11 -10.04 21.81
N TYR A 17 -10.50 -11.22 21.70
CA TYR A 17 -10.27 -12.13 22.82
C TYR A 17 -8.77 -12.35 23.01
N ASN A 18 -8.25 -12.04 24.20
CA ASN A 18 -6.81 -12.09 24.52
C ASN A 18 -5.93 -11.35 23.49
N GLY A 19 -6.39 -10.18 23.01
CA GLY A 19 -5.67 -9.38 22.02
C GLY A 19 -5.69 -9.95 20.60
N GLN A 20 -6.54 -10.93 20.31
CA GLN A 20 -6.68 -11.54 18.99
C GLN A 20 -8.08 -11.33 18.45
N TYR A 21 -8.21 -11.14 17.14
CA TYR A 21 -9.51 -10.94 16.49
C TYR A 21 -10.17 -12.28 16.20
N ILE A 22 -11.47 -12.37 16.47
CA ILE A 22 -12.31 -13.50 16.13
C ILE A 22 -13.51 -12.99 15.34
N PHE A 23 -13.62 -13.40 14.08
CA PHE A 23 -14.76 -13.12 13.22
C PHE A 23 -15.65 -14.35 13.17
N TYR A 24 -16.86 -14.30 13.72
CA TYR A 24 -17.72 -15.50 13.79
C TYR A 24 -18.31 -15.90 12.42
N SER A 25 -18.61 -14.92 11.57
CA SER A 25 -18.94 -15.12 10.17
C SER A 25 -18.81 -13.82 9.38
N LEU A 26 -18.27 -13.92 8.16
CA LEU A 26 -18.22 -12.81 7.19
C LEU A 26 -19.44 -12.80 6.26
N GLY A 27 -20.38 -13.73 6.39
CA GLY A 27 -21.51 -13.87 5.47
C GLY A 27 -21.12 -14.49 4.12
N ASN A 28 -22.00 -14.33 3.13
CA ASN A 28 -21.82 -14.93 1.81
C ASN A 28 -21.10 -13.99 0.84
N PHE A 29 -20.16 -14.52 0.05
CA PHE A 29 -19.51 -13.77 -1.04
C PHE A 29 -20.09 -14.13 -2.42
N ILE A 30 -20.24 -15.42 -2.72
CA ILE A 30 -20.90 -15.94 -3.92
C ILE A 30 -21.82 -17.06 -3.45
N PHE A 31 -23.13 -16.90 -3.65
CA PHE A 31 -24.14 -17.87 -3.24
C PHE A 31 -25.46 -17.63 -3.99
N ASP A 32 -26.28 -18.67 -4.16
CA ASP A 32 -27.57 -18.63 -4.87
C ASP A 32 -28.78 -18.39 -3.95
N GLN A 33 -28.52 -18.06 -2.69
CA GLN A 33 -29.52 -17.83 -1.66
C GLN A 33 -30.03 -16.38 -1.70
N MET A 34 -30.99 -16.11 -2.57
CA MET A 34 -31.59 -14.78 -2.76
C MET A 34 -32.87 -14.54 -1.92
N TRP A 35 -33.15 -15.44 -0.97
CA TRP A 35 -34.41 -15.50 -0.21
C TRP A 35 -34.51 -14.49 0.94
N SER A 36 -33.38 -13.94 1.39
CA SER A 36 -33.34 -12.85 2.38
C SER A 36 -32.27 -11.81 2.03
N GLN A 37 -32.38 -10.61 2.59
CA GLN A 37 -31.39 -9.57 2.37
C GLN A 37 -30.06 -9.90 3.05
N GLU A 38 -30.12 -10.43 4.27
CA GLU A 38 -28.97 -10.79 5.09
C GLU A 38 -28.13 -11.91 4.48
N THR A 39 -28.78 -12.87 3.79
CA THR A 39 -28.09 -13.98 3.12
C THR A 39 -27.40 -13.58 1.83
N ARG A 40 -27.73 -12.40 1.31
CA ARG A 40 -27.06 -11.77 0.17
C ARG A 40 -25.90 -10.89 0.59
N GLU A 41 -25.73 -10.64 1.89
CA GLU A 41 -24.75 -9.72 2.44
C GLU A 41 -23.50 -10.46 2.92
N GLY A 42 -22.36 -9.90 2.61
CA GLY A 42 -21.08 -10.40 3.09
C GLY A 42 -20.01 -9.34 3.18
N LEU A 43 -18.89 -9.73 3.79
CA LEU A 43 -17.70 -8.91 3.94
C LEU A 43 -16.52 -9.58 3.24
N VAL A 44 -15.89 -8.85 2.33
CA VAL A 44 -14.54 -9.18 1.88
C VAL A 44 -13.56 -8.51 2.83
N SER A 45 -12.81 -9.30 3.59
CA SER A 45 -11.82 -8.80 4.54
C SER A 45 -10.40 -8.99 4.02
N LYS A 46 -9.61 -7.91 3.99
CA LYS A 46 -8.17 -7.95 3.68
C LYS A 46 -7.39 -7.78 4.97
N PHE A 47 -6.57 -8.78 5.30
CA PHE A 47 -5.73 -8.81 6.49
C PHE A 47 -4.28 -8.56 6.09
N HIS A 48 -3.63 -7.59 6.72
CA HIS A 48 -2.24 -7.24 6.46
C HIS A 48 -1.37 -7.66 7.63
N PHE A 49 -0.41 -8.53 7.36
CA PHE A 49 0.55 -9.01 8.35
C PHE A 49 1.93 -8.40 8.10
N THR A 50 2.61 -8.05 9.17
CA THR A 50 4.04 -7.70 9.18
C THR A 50 4.82 -8.75 9.97
N LYS A 51 6.13 -8.57 10.11
CA LYS A 51 6.97 -9.42 10.98
C LYS A 51 6.53 -9.37 12.45
N ASP A 52 5.79 -8.33 12.83
CA ASP A 52 5.31 -8.10 14.21
C ASP A 52 3.86 -8.57 14.43
N GLY A 53 3.22 -9.16 13.41
CA GLY A 53 1.86 -9.70 13.48
C GLY A 53 0.84 -8.97 12.61
N LEU A 54 -0.45 -9.15 12.94
CA LEU A 54 -1.55 -8.48 12.24
C LEU A 54 -1.52 -6.96 12.46
N ASN A 55 -1.31 -6.20 11.38
CA ASN A 55 -1.16 -4.74 11.39
C ASN A 55 -2.45 -4.00 11.02
N LYS A 56 -3.18 -4.49 10.01
CA LYS A 56 -4.36 -3.80 9.47
C LYS A 56 -5.41 -4.78 8.97
N ILE A 57 -6.67 -4.44 9.16
CA ILE A 57 -7.83 -5.16 8.60
C ILE A 57 -8.68 -4.17 7.82
N GLU A 58 -8.94 -4.45 6.55
CA GLU A 58 -9.86 -3.68 5.72
C GLU A 58 -11.11 -4.48 5.43
N PHE A 59 -12.26 -3.82 5.43
CA PHE A 59 -13.53 -4.42 5.08
C PHE A 59 -14.10 -3.79 3.82
N LEU A 60 -14.50 -4.64 2.88
CA LEU A 60 -15.32 -4.28 1.74
C LEU A 60 -16.67 -5.01 1.86
N PRO A 61 -17.73 -4.30 2.28
CA PRO A 61 -19.08 -4.84 2.25
C PRO A 61 -19.53 -5.11 0.82
N VAL A 62 -20.10 -6.30 0.60
CA VAL A 62 -20.62 -6.74 -0.69
C VAL A 62 -22.05 -7.26 -0.57
N ILE A 63 -22.82 -7.07 -1.64
CA ILE A 63 -24.18 -7.58 -1.78
C ILE A 63 -24.25 -8.42 -3.05
N ILE A 64 -24.80 -9.62 -2.93
CA ILE A 64 -25.03 -10.53 -4.04
C ILE A 64 -26.30 -10.12 -4.79
N TYR A 65 -26.15 -9.97 -6.10
CA TYR A 65 -27.23 -9.82 -7.08
C TYR A 65 -27.27 -11.04 -8.00
N ASP A 66 -28.41 -11.29 -8.64
CA ASP A 66 -28.55 -12.28 -9.72
C ASP A 66 -27.90 -13.65 -9.43
N TYR A 67 -28.18 -14.20 -8.25
CA TYR A 67 -27.82 -15.55 -7.79
C TYR A 67 -26.32 -15.89 -7.67
N ALA A 68 -25.39 -14.98 -7.99
CA ALA A 68 -23.95 -15.20 -7.83
C ALA A 68 -23.07 -13.96 -8.10
N GLN A 69 -23.64 -12.76 -8.24
CA GLN A 69 -22.91 -11.57 -8.67
C GLN A 69 -22.71 -10.59 -7.51
N PRO A 70 -21.61 -10.72 -6.73
CA PRO A 70 -21.31 -9.75 -5.70
C PRO A 70 -20.97 -8.40 -6.31
N LYS A 71 -21.56 -7.35 -5.75
CA LYS A 71 -21.21 -5.95 -6.02
C LYS A 71 -20.85 -5.29 -4.70
N ALA A 72 -20.00 -4.28 -4.74
CA ALA A 72 -19.74 -3.45 -3.56
C ALA A 72 -21.07 -2.84 -3.09
N ALA A 73 -21.31 -2.86 -1.78
CA ALA A 73 -22.48 -2.21 -1.20
C ALA A 73 -22.41 -0.69 -1.39
N ASP A 74 -23.58 -0.04 -1.48
CA ASP A 74 -23.69 1.41 -1.34
C ASP A 74 -23.32 1.87 0.08
N ASP A 75 -23.10 3.17 0.27
CA ASP A 75 -22.59 3.72 1.53
C ASP A 75 -23.53 3.41 2.73
N GLN A 76 -24.85 3.51 2.54
CA GLN A 76 -25.83 3.24 3.59
C GLN A 76 -25.83 1.76 3.98
N SER A 77 -25.83 0.87 3.00
CA SER A 77 -25.75 -0.57 3.20
C SER A 77 -24.43 -0.97 3.87
N ALA A 78 -23.32 -0.39 3.41
CA ALA A 78 -22.00 -0.61 3.97
C ALA A 78 -21.92 -0.23 5.45
N GLU A 79 -22.39 0.96 5.83
CA GLU A 79 -22.42 1.41 7.23
C GLU A 79 -23.20 0.45 8.12
N ARG A 80 -24.40 0.03 7.68
CA ARG A 80 -25.21 -0.94 8.42
C ARG A 80 -24.49 -2.28 8.56
N MET A 81 -23.94 -2.83 7.48
CA MET A 81 -23.24 -4.12 7.50
C MET A 81 -22.02 -4.09 8.41
N LEU A 82 -21.25 -2.99 8.38
CA LEU A 82 -20.08 -2.82 9.24
C LEU A 82 -20.45 -2.67 10.72
N SER A 83 -21.58 -2.04 11.03
CA SER A 83 -22.09 -1.95 12.41
C SER A 83 -22.36 -3.32 13.05
N ILE A 84 -22.60 -4.37 12.24
CA ILE A 84 -22.83 -5.73 12.74
C ILE A 84 -21.58 -6.28 13.43
N LEU A 85 -20.38 -5.87 12.99
CA LEU A 85 -19.12 -6.36 13.55
C LEU A 85 -18.93 -5.96 15.02
N ASP A 86 -19.58 -4.89 15.48
CA ASP A 86 -19.48 -4.40 16.86
C ASP A 86 -18.02 -4.04 17.24
N LEU A 87 -17.27 -3.51 16.27
CA LEU A 87 -15.89 -3.05 16.41
C LEU A 87 -15.79 -1.55 16.13
N ASP A 88 -14.83 -0.88 16.75
CA ASP A 88 -14.52 0.52 16.49
C ASP A 88 -13.70 0.62 15.19
N LEU A 89 -14.33 1.12 14.12
CA LEU A 89 -13.74 1.18 12.78
C LEU A 89 -13.31 2.60 12.44
N ASN A 90 -12.08 2.75 11.96
CA ASN A 90 -11.63 3.97 11.31
C ASN A 90 -12.16 4.04 9.87
N GLN A 91 -12.24 5.25 9.33
CA GLN A 91 -12.58 5.49 7.93
C GLN A 91 -11.32 5.72 7.11
N GLN A 92 -11.10 4.91 6.09
CA GLN A 92 -10.04 5.11 5.10
C GLN A 92 -10.65 5.48 3.75
N THR A 93 -10.20 6.60 3.17
CA THR A 93 -10.50 6.93 1.77
C THR A 93 -9.75 6.00 0.84
N VAL A 94 -10.47 5.38 -0.09
CA VAL A 94 -9.94 4.55 -1.17
C VAL A 94 -10.50 5.04 -2.50
N PHE A 95 -9.75 4.86 -3.58
CA PHE A 95 -10.22 5.18 -4.92
C PHE A 95 -10.66 3.90 -5.62
N ILE A 96 -11.91 3.86 -6.09
CA ILE A 96 -12.49 2.70 -6.75
C ILE A 96 -12.87 3.09 -8.16
N TRP A 97 -12.57 2.22 -9.12
CA TRP A 97 -12.99 2.39 -10.50
C TRP A 97 -14.52 2.29 -10.61
N ASN A 98 -15.17 3.36 -11.07
CA ASN A 98 -16.59 3.35 -11.40
C ASN A 98 -16.75 2.97 -12.88
N GLN A 99 -17.44 1.85 -13.14
CA GLN A 99 -17.65 1.34 -14.50
C GLN A 99 -18.62 2.18 -15.33
N GLU A 100 -19.53 2.93 -14.70
CA GLU A 100 -20.51 3.77 -15.42
C GLU A 100 -19.89 5.11 -15.83
N SER A 101 -19.12 5.72 -14.93
CA SER A 101 -18.49 7.03 -15.16
C SER A 101 -17.08 6.93 -15.76
N GLU A 102 -16.49 5.72 -15.83
CA GLU A 102 -15.13 5.45 -16.30
C GLU A 102 -14.05 6.30 -15.60
N ILE A 103 -14.27 6.62 -14.32
CA ILE A 103 -13.33 7.37 -13.49
C ILE A 103 -13.11 6.69 -12.14
N PHE A 104 -12.00 7.05 -11.48
CA PHE A 104 -11.77 6.69 -10.09
C PHE A 104 -12.55 7.64 -9.17
N GLU A 105 -13.38 7.06 -8.31
CA GLU A 105 -14.16 7.79 -7.31
C GLU A 105 -13.62 7.52 -5.91
N ALA A 106 -13.54 8.56 -5.10
CA ALA A 106 -13.20 8.44 -3.69
C ALA A 106 -14.39 7.80 -2.95
N LYS A 107 -14.15 6.66 -2.30
CA LYS A 107 -15.07 5.97 -1.40
C LYS A 107 -14.44 5.74 -0.04
N THR A 108 -15.25 5.51 0.97
CA THR A 108 -14.76 5.23 2.32
C THR A 108 -14.86 3.73 2.62
N ARG A 109 -13.83 3.16 3.24
CA ARG A 109 -13.83 1.80 3.78
C ARG A 109 -13.69 1.81 5.30
N GLY A 110 -14.39 0.90 5.95
CA GLY A 110 -14.16 0.57 7.36
C GLY A 110 -12.83 -0.17 7.50
N VAL A 111 -11.96 0.33 8.37
CA VAL A 111 -10.62 -0.18 8.58
C VAL A 111 -10.31 -0.25 10.07
N ILE A 112 -9.72 -1.37 10.49
CA ILE A 112 -9.09 -1.49 11.80
C ILE A 112 -7.59 -1.35 11.59
N TYR A 113 -7.01 -0.37 12.25
CA TYR A 113 -5.57 -0.33 12.49
C TYR A 113 -5.35 -1.02 13.82
N HIS A 114 -4.56 -2.09 13.83
CA HIS A 114 -4.20 -2.72 15.09
C HIS A 114 -3.35 -1.71 15.87
N GLN A 115 -3.85 -1.27 17.03
CA GLN A 115 -3.07 -0.47 17.97
C GLN A 115 -2.03 -1.36 18.63
N SER A 116 -1.00 -1.76 17.88
CA SER A 116 0.28 -2.04 18.51
C SER A 116 0.81 -0.69 18.96
N ASP A 117 0.88 -0.50 20.29
CA ASP A 117 1.50 0.60 21.04
C ASP A 117 2.04 1.74 20.19
N ASN A 118 1.58 2.98 20.41
CA ASN A 118 2.14 4.27 19.96
C ASN A 118 3.66 4.23 19.64
N LYS A 119 4.02 3.60 18.53
CA LYS A 119 5.32 3.63 17.90
C LYS A 119 5.04 4.54 16.74
N THR A 120 5.58 5.75 16.84
CA THR A 120 5.86 6.61 15.70
C THR A 120 6.16 5.70 14.50
N TYR A 121 5.37 5.80 13.43
CA TYR A 121 5.57 5.04 12.19
C TYR A 121 6.98 5.36 11.67
N ALA A 122 7.98 4.66 12.19
CA ALA A 122 9.35 4.76 11.76
C ALA A 122 9.44 3.82 10.59
N ILE A 123 9.29 4.36 9.37
CA ILE A 123 9.60 3.66 8.14
C ILE A 123 10.98 3.05 8.35
N LYS A 124 11.06 1.71 8.36
CA LYS A 124 12.30 0.97 8.57
C LYS A 124 12.35 -0.23 7.65
N LYS A 125 13.19 -0.15 6.63
CA LYS A 125 13.43 -1.24 5.67
C LYS A 125 14.91 -1.36 5.44
N THR A 126 15.40 -2.59 5.30
CA THR A 126 16.80 -2.85 5.03
C THR A 126 16.94 -4.03 4.08
N GLU A 127 17.70 -3.82 3.02
CA GLU A 127 18.08 -4.84 2.04
C GLU A 127 19.59 -4.82 1.83
N THR A 128 20.14 -5.94 1.37
CA THR A 128 21.55 -6.08 1.01
C THR A 128 21.65 -6.69 -0.37
N ALA A 129 22.52 -6.11 -1.20
CA ALA A 129 22.81 -6.57 -2.54
C ALA A 129 24.12 -5.94 -3.00
N ASP A 130 24.78 -6.53 -4.00
CA ASP A 130 25.94 -5.96 -4.69
C ASP A 130 25.45 -5.39 -6.03
N LEU A 131 25.12 -4.09 -6.06
CA LEU A 131 24.64 -3.44 -7.29
C LEU A 131 25.79 -2.85 -8.12
N ASN A 132 26.90 -2.47 -7.47
CA ASN A 132 28.05 -1.91 -8.18
C ASN A 132 28.98 -2.99 -8.79
N ASN A 133 28.70 -4.28 -8.52
CA ASN A 133 29.45 -5.47 -8.94
C ASN A 133 30.91 -5.50 -8.48
N ASP A 134 31.20 -4.96 -7.29
CA ASP A 134 32.54 -5.01 -6.69
C ASP A 134 32.80 -6.27 -5.84
N SER A 135 31.83 -7.20 -5.81
CA SER A 135 31.83 -8.42 -5.00
C SER A 135 31.67 -8.19 -3.50
N ILE A 136 31.25 -6.99 -3.08
CA ILE A 136 30.97 -6.63 -1.69
C ILE A 136 29.54 -6.08 -1.62
N GLU A 137 28.67 -6.79 -0.90
CA GLU A 137 27.30 -6.33 -0.72
C GLU A 137 27.23 -4.97 -0.03
N GLU A 138 26.46 -4.06 -0.62
CA GLU A 138 26.04 -2.83 0.04
C GLU A 138 24.75 -3.06 0.81
N LYS A 139 24.57 -2.24 1.84
CA LYS A 139 23.40 -2.23 2.70
C LYS A 139 22.58 -0.99 2.44
N TYR A 140 21.33 -1.19 2.04
CA TYR A 140 20.34 -0.18 1.71
C TYR A 140 19.40 -0.04 2.90
N SER A 141 19.53 1.05 3.67
CA SER A 141 18.79 1.27 4.92
C SER A 141 17.85 2.47 4.77
N LEU A 142 16.55 2.21 4.71
CA LEU A 142 15.51 3.24 4.77
C LEU A 142 15.08 3.41 6.22
N GLU A 143 15.33 4.57 6.80
CA GLU A 143 14.89 4.92 8.16
C GLU A 143 14.28 6.33 8.20
N SER A 144 13.04 6.44 8.70
CA SER A 144 12.32 7.71 8.87
C SER A 144 12.31 8.59 7.60
N GLY A 145 12.01 7.98 6.44
CA GLY A 145 11.92 8.68 5.15
C GLY A 145 13.26 8.90 4.43
N ARG A 146 14.38 8.46 5.01
CA ARG A 146 15.72 8.64 4.42
C ARG A 146 16.36 7.30 4.07
N LEU A 147 16.77 7.15 2.82
CA LEU A 147 17.53 5.99 2.36
C LEU A 147 19.04 6.30 2.45
N ILE A 148 19.78 5.42 3.12
CA ILE A 148 21.25 5.49 3.22
C ILE A 148 21.82 4.16 2.71
N ILE A 149 22.82 4.26 1.84
CA ILE A 149 23.56 3.14 1.27
C ILE A 149 24.94 3.12 1.92
N THR A 150 25.29 1.98 2.51
CA THR A 150 26.55 1.79 3.23
C THR A 150 27.26 0.52 2.78
N GLN A 151 28.58 0.51 2.80
CA GLN A 151 29.40 -0.68 2.57
C GLN A 151 30.57 -0.63 3.56
N ASN A 152 30.90 -1.74 4.23
CA ASN A 152 32.00 -1.80 5.22
C ASN A 152 31.99 -0.69 6.31
N ALA A 153 30.80 -0.19 6.67
CA ALA A 153 30.55 0.95 7.57
C ALA A 153 30.78 2.36 6.97
N ASP A 154 31.27 2.47 5.75
CA ASP A 154 31.33 3.73 5.02
C ASP A 154 29.96 4.04 4.38
N THR A 155 29.58 5.32 4.36
CA THR A 155 28.36 5.77 3.67
C THR A 155 28.71 6.13 2.24
N LEU A 156 28.17 5.37 1.29
CA LEU A 156 28.41 5.55 -0.15
C LEU A 156 27.44 6.58 -0.75
N TRP A 157 26.19 6.56 -0.30
CA TRP A 157 25.17 7.50 -0.75
C TRP A 157 24.07 7.69 0.30
N GLY A 158 23.43 8.85 0.28
CA GLY A 158 22.22 9.10 1.05
C GLY A 158 21.25 9.97 0.28
N SER A 159 19.96 9.68 0.41
CA SER A 159 18.93 10.50 -0.22
C SER A 159 18.99 11.94 0.28
N PRO A 160 18.63 12.93 -0.57
CA PRO A 160 18.49 14.32 -0.16
C PRO A 160 17.60 14.47 1.07
N THR A 161 17.92 15.44 1.93
CA THR A 161 17.22 15.66 3.21
C THR A 161 15.85 16.30 3.05
N ASP A 162 15.58 16.89 1.89
CA ASP A 162 14.29 17.48 1.50
C ASP A 162 13.36 16.46 0.81
N TRP A 163 13.80 15.21 0.68
CA TRP A 163 12.99 14.10 0.18
C TRP A 163 12.43 13.29 1.33
N TRP A 164 11.27 12.69 1.09
CA TRP A 164 10.69 11.69 1.98
C TRP A 164 10.39 10.42 1.18
N ILE A 165 11.17 9.36 1.41
CA ILE A 165 11.02 8.06 0.74
C ILE A 165 10.08 7.18 1.55
N ASP A 166 8.96 6.77 0.94
CA ASP A 166 8.01 5.86 1.58
C ASP A 166 8.45 4.40 1.48
N ASP A 167 8.97 3.99 0.32
CA ASP A 167 9.46 2.64 0.10
C ASP A 167 10.52 2.60 -1.01
N PHE A 168 11.32 1.53 -1.02
CA PHE A 168 12.26 1.22 -2.09
C PHE A 168 12.23 -0.27 -2.47
N VAL A 169 12.51 -0.63 -3.72
CA VAL A 169 12.68 -2.03 -4.14
C VAL A 169 13.93 -2.16 -5.00
N LEU A 170 14.78 -3.14 -4.69
CA LEU A 170 15.90 -3.52 -5.55
C LEU A 170 15.41 -4.50 -6.62
N ALA A 171 15.35 -4.05 -7.87
CA ALA A 171 14.87 -4.86 -9.00
C ALA A 171 15.38 -4.35 -10.34
N ASP A 172 15.53 -5.25 -11.31
CA ASP A 172 15.77 -4.91 -12.71
C ASP A 172 14.49 -4.35 -13.35
N SER A 173 14.25 -3.07 -13.09
CA SER A 173 13.12 -2.32 -13.65
C SER A 173 13.33 -1.84 -15.09
N THR A 174 14.56 -1.95 -15.61
CA THR A 174 14.93 -1.50 -16.96
C THR A 174 14.98 -2.66 -17.96
N GLY A 175 15.00 -3.90 -17.49
CA GLY A 175 15.09 -5.11 -18.29
C GLY A 175 16.46 -5.31 -18.95
N ASP A 176 17.51 -4.72 -18.39
CA ASP A 176 18.88 -4.81 -18.91
C ASP A 176 19.74 -5.85 -18.17
N GLY A 177 19.16 -6.56 -17.20
CA GLY A 177 19.82 -7.56 -16.37
C GLY A 177 20.56 -6.97 -15.17
N LEU A 178 20.54 -5.64 -14.96
CA LEU A 178 21.15 -4.99 -13.81
C LEU A 178 20.07 -4.56 -12.81
N VAL A 179 20.35 -4.78 -11.53
CA VAL A 179 19.43 -4.40 -10.46
C VAL A 179 19.48 -2.89 -10.23
N ASN A 180 18.31 -2.26 -10.22
CA ASN A 180 18.14 -0.83 -9.96
C ASN A 180 17.56 -0.59 -8.57
N ILE A 181 17.78 0.61 -8.05
CA ILE A 181 17.13 1.14 -6.85
C ILE A 181 15.88 1.90 -7.28
N ASN A 182 14.72 1.33 -7.00
CA ASN A 182 13.42 1.90 -7.35
C ASN A 182 12.81 2.55 -6.11
N LEU A 183 12.34 3.80 -6.20
CA LEU A 183 11.89 4.60 -5.05
C LEU A 183 10.47 5.15 -5.26
N ALA A 184 9.63 5.05 -4.23
CA ALA A 184 8.47 5.93 -4.07
C ALA A 184 8.87 7.10 -3.17
N VAL A 185 8.86 8.32 -3.70
CA VAL A 185 9.43 9.49 -3.04
C VAL A 185 8.49 10.68 -3.10
N TRP A 186 8.39 11.41 -1.99
CA TRP A 186 7.76 12.71 -1.91
C TRP A 186 8.82 13.80 -1.94
N LYS A 187 8.61 14.78 -2.82
CA LYS A 187 9.43 15.99 -2.86
C LYS A 187 8.63 17.15 -3.45
N SER A 188 9.13 18.36 -3.24
CA SER A 188 8.61 19.57 -3.88
C SER A 188 9.16 19.71 -5.29
N GLY A 189 8.33 19.99 -6.28
CA GLY A 189 8.79 20.38 -7.61
C GLY A 189 9.14 19.22 -8.54
N ASN A 190 9.06 19.50 -9.85
CA ASN A 190 9.32 18.52 -10.91
C ASN A 190 10.78 18.47 -11.36
N PHE A 191 11.43 19.64 -11.40
CA PHE A 191 12.66 19.81 -12.20
C PHE A 191 13.95 19.90 -11.38
N GLY A 192 13.85 19.98 -10.05
CA GLY A 192 15.01 20.28 -9.20
C GLY A 192 15.74 21.53 -9.70
N ASP A 193 17.07 21.44 -9.86
CA ASP A 193 17.91 22.52 -10.38
C ASP A 193 17.87 22.68 -11.92
N SER A 194 17.21 21.75 -12.64
CA SER A 194 17.25 21.65 -14.10
C SER A 194 15.89 21.97 -14.74
N MET A 195 15.38 23.18 -14.52
CA MET A 195 14.12 23.64 -15.12
C MET A 195 14.28 23.93 -16.63
N PRO A 196 13.44 23.33 -17.51
CA PRO A 196 13.48 23.63 -18.94
C PRO A 196 13.11 25.09 -19.24
N PHE A 197 13.77 25.70 -20.24
CA PHE A 197 13.61 27.12 -20.56
C PHE A 197 12.21 27.53 -21.06
N TRP A 198 11.39 26.56 -21.47
CA TRP A 198 10.01 26.77 -21.94
C TRP A 198 8.95 26.62 -20.84
N ILE A 199 9.37 26.43 -19.58
CA ILE A 199 8.50 26.41 -18.41
C ILE A 199 8.62 27.76 -17.69
N ASP A 200 7.51 28.50 -17.62
CA ASP A 200 7.49 29.83 -17.01
C ASP A 200 7.55 29.78 -15.48
N GLU A 201 6.90 28.78 -14.86
CA GLU A 201 6.84 28.59 -13.40
C GLU A 201 6.92 27.09 -13.02
N ASN A 202 7.71 26.77 -11.99
CA ASN A 202 7.81 25.42 -11.46
C ASN A 202 6.73 25.18 -10.38
N ASP A 203 5.92 24.13 -10.55
CA ASP A 203 4.96 23.69 -9.54
C ASP A 203 5.69 23.08 -8.33
N LEU A 204 5.87 23.87 -7.27
CA LEU A 204 6.53 23.47 -6.01
C LEU A 204 5.61 22.69 -5.05
N SER A 205 4.47 22.18 -5.49
CA SER A 205 3.66 21.31 -4.63
C SER A 205 4.44 20.04 -4.26
N ILE A 206 4.29 19.60 -3.01
CA ILE A 206 4.84 18.32 -2.56
C ILE A 206 3.95 17.22 -3.08
N ARG A 207 4.49 16.37 -3.95
CA ARG A 207 3.79 15.23 -4.54
C ARG A 207 4.67 14.00 -4.55
N ASN A 208 4.02 12.86 -4.78
CA ASN A 208 4.71 11.59 -4.90
C ASN A 208 5.25 11.41 -6.32
N HIS A 209 6.41 10.78 -6.42
CA HIS A 209 7.13 10.44 -7.63
C HIS A 209 7.61 9.00 -7.57
N PHE A 210 7.85 8.44 -8.76
CA PHE A 210 8.54 7.16 -8.91
C PHE A 210 9.90 7.42 -9.53
N PHE A 211 10.99 7.09 -8.82
CA PHE A 211 12.36 7.28 -9.30
C PHE A 211 13.10 5.96 -9.45
N VAL A 212 13.97 5.88 -10.45
CA VAL A 212 14.84 4.74 -10.71
C VAL A 212 16.28 5.24 -10.71
N PHE A 213 17.11 4.62 -9.88
CA PHE A 213 18.54 4.87 -9.81
C PHE A 213 19.33 3.61 -10.13
N LYS A 214 20.50 3.80 -10.73
CA LYS A 214 21.52 2.76 -10.85
C LYS A 214 22.67 3.04 -9.91
N PHE A 215 23.35 1.99 -9.49
CA PHE A 215 24.60 2.11 -8.75
C PHE A 215 25.75 1.70 -9.66
N GLU A 216 26.59 2.65 -10.04
CA GLU A 216 27.88 2.40 -10.70
C GLU A 216 29.00 2.44 -9.65
N ILE A 217 30.18 1.88 -9.97
CA ILE A 217 31.33 1.65 -9.06
C ILE A 217 31.42 2.62 -7.86
N ASP A 218 31.38 3.95 -8.09
CA ASP A 218 31.48 4.96 -7.03
C ASP A 218 30.31 5.96 -6.99
N GLU A 219 29.23 5.75 -7.74
CA GLU A 219 28.17 6.77 -7.89
C GLU A 219 26.77 6.17 -8.08
N VAL A 220 25.81 6.70 -7.30
CA VAL A 220 24.39 6.44 -7.49
C VAL A 220 23.81 7.50 -8.41
N ARG A 221 23.35 7.09 -9.59
CA ARG A 221 22.87 8.00 -10.64
C ARG A 221 21.41 7.80 -10.98
N PRO A 222 20.63 8.88 -11.20
CA PRO A 222 19.27 8.75 -11.67
C PRO A 222 19.28 8.19 -13.10
N VAL A 223 18.47 7.15 -13.32
CA VAL A 223 18.16 6.61 -14.66
C VAL A 223 16.88 7.23 -15.17
N TRP A 224 15.87 7.33 -14.31
CA TRP A 224 14.59 7.92 -14.65
C TRP A 224 13.94 8.57 -13.42
N GLN A 225 13.27 9.70 -13.63
CA GLN A 225 12.57 10.43 -12.58
C GLN A 225 11.24 10.95 -13.11
N SER A 226 10.13 10.52 -12.51
CA SER A 226 8.80 10.99 -12.89
C SER A 226 8.61 12.47 -12.56
N SER A 227 7.76 13.15 -13.33
CA SER A 227 7.08 14.36 -12.85
C SER A 227 6.09 14.01 -11.72
N ASN A 228 5.46 15.03 -11.15
CA ASN A 228 4.38 14.98 -10.20
C ASN A 228 3.32 13.98 -10.66
N LEU A 229 3.08 12.94 -9.85
CA LEU A 229 1.98 12.01 -10.10
C LEU A 229 0.65 12.66 -9.67
N SER A 230 -0.41 12.38 -10.44
CA SER A 230 -1.76 12.86 -10.12
C SER A 230 -2.34 12.17 -8.87
N ALA A 231 -1.93 10.94 -8.61
CA ALA A 231 -2.22 10.17 -7.41
C ALA A 231 -0.92 9.53 -6.88
N PRO A 232 -0.79 9.33 -5.56
CA PRO A 232 0.45 8.80 -4.97
C PRO A 232 0.62 7.30 -5.17
N ASN A 233 1.86 6.84 -5.30
CA ASN A 233 2.20 5.44 -5.15
C ASN A 233 2.12 5.05 -3.67
N CYS A 234 1.13 4.25 -3.31
CA CYS A 234 0.99 3.74 -1.95
C CYS A 234 1.90 2.54 -1.67
N GLU A 235 2.17 1.73 -2.69
CA GLU A 235 3.00 0.52 -2.64
C GLU A 235 3.35 0.12 -4.08
N PHE A 236 4.52 -0.48 -4.30
CA PHE A 236 4.88 -1.09 -5.58
C PHE A 236 5.74 -2.33 -5.37
N THR A 237 5.65 -3.28 -6.30
CA THR A 237 6.50 -4.48 -6.34
C THR A 237 6.86 -4.78 -7.79
N PHE A 238 7.99 -5.47 -7.98
CA PHE A 238 8.42 -5.98 -9.27
C PHE A 238 8.19 -7.50 -9.31
N GLY A 239 7.92 -8.03 -10.51
CA GLY A 239 7.77 -9.46 -10.73
C GLY A 239 7.80 -9.78 -12.22
N ASP A 240 8.47 -10.88 -12.56
CA ASP A 240 8.50 -11.40 -13.92
C ASP A 240 7.18 -12.08 -14.26
N ILE A 241 6.62 -11.76 -15.42
CA ILE A 241 5.45 -12.45 -15.97
C ILE A 241 5.97 -13.49 -16.96
N ASN A 242 6.01 -14.76 -16.53
CA ASN A 242 6.32 -15.91 -17.38
C ASN A 242 5.18 -16.24 -18.35
#